data_AF-A0A9E5N0F6-F1
#
_entry.id   AF-A0A9E5N0F6-F1
#
_cell.length_a   1.000
_cell.length_b   1.000
_cell.length_c   1.000
_cell.angle_alpha   90.00
_cell.angle_beta   90.00
_cell.angle_gamma   90.00
#
_symmetry.space_group_name_H-M   'P 1'
#
loop_
_entity.id
_entity.type
_entity.pdbx_description
1 polymer ?
#
loop_
_entity_poly.entity_id
_entity_poly.type
_entity_poly.pdbx_seq_one_letter_code
_entity_poly.pdbx_strand_id
1 'polypeptide(L)'
;MGALLNIETVGQSNVSGKLIETNREYAQVDAQGVVHGTVDGTTTTIEVKARCYFDLRRQHVRSLQLVAKEKRSPGEVTPGVDAVAKVSVQCEPLSRADRLADRVVATMAGEPSADAMRLSFAPRNRFYHLLHDRQWHVTSDGKSVVVLRYLQAGDVVGQCNISVLPVIEKGKQVTLEAFRDDVRSTLGKSFGRFVKASEYVDPGGRLVYQVEVVGKVTEVPIRWRYYLIGEADGRRAALIFTLEESQTARFDQADRRFLSGFDFPAADQTAKGQPASADQVRDQGSESPPPGPLATRRERGGSGSMSRR
;
A
#
# COMPACT_ATOMS: atom_id res chain seq x y z
N MET A 1 20.49 3.13 -14.44
CA MET A 1 20.39 3.66 -13.06
C MET A 1 19.00 3.53 -12.46
N GLY A 2 17.91 3.91 -13.16
CA GLY A 2 16.54 3.78 -12.62
C GLY A 2 16.20 2.39 -12.07
N ALA A 3 16.44 1.34 -12.87
CA ALA A 3 16.21 -0.05 -12.43
C ALA A 3 17.07 -0.50 -11.23
N LEU A 4 18.31 -0.04 -11.11
CA LEU A 4 19.20 -0.41 -9.99
C LEU A 4 18.74 0.21 -8.66
N LEU A 5 18.16 1.41 -8.73
CA LEU A 5 17.75 2.19 -7.56
C LEU A 5 16.23 2.11 -7.30
N ASN A 6 15.52 1.27 -8.05
CA ASN A 6 14.06 1.16 -8.02
C ASN A 6 13.33 2.51 -8.20
N ILE A 7 13.83 3.36 -9.11
CA ILE A 7 13.23 4.64 -9.48
C ILE A 7 12.33 4.43 -10.71
N GLU A 8 11.06 4.84 -10.61
CA GLU A 8 10.05 4.69 -11.66
C GLU A 8 10.33 5.61 -12.85
N THR A 9 10.54 6.89 -12.57
CA THR A 9 10.87 7.91 -13.58
C THR A 9 12.14 8.64 -13.17
N VAL A 10 13.14 8.62 -14.03
CA VAL A 10 14.36 9.41 -13.84
C VAL A 10 14.14 10.78 -14.49
N GLY A 11 14.12 11.83 -13.69
CA GLY A 11 14.03 13.21 -14.18
C GLY A 11 15.39 13.74 -14.60
N GLN A 12 16.39 13.63 -13.73
CA GLN A 12 17.76 14.06 -14.00
C GLN A 12 18.76 13.11 -13.35
N SER A 13 19.88 12.85 -14.01
CA SER A 13 20.99 12.10 -13.42
C SER A 13 22.32 12.69 -13.86
N ASN A 14 23.24 12.87 -12.92
CA ASN A 14 24.63 13.24 -13.17
C ASN A 14 25.61 12.15 -12.71
N VAL A 15 25.14 10.91 -12.60
CA VAL A 15 25.98 9.78 -12.22
C VAL A 15 27.04 9.56 -13.29
N SER A 16 28.30 9.57 -12.88
CA SER A 16 29.46 9.31 -13.73
C SER A 16 30.22 8.11 -13.22
N GLY A 17 30.74 7.29 -14.14
CA GLY A 17 31.60 6.15 -13.86
C GLY A 17 33.02 6.43 -14.34
N LYS A 18 34.00 5.92 -13.59
CA LYS A 18 35.42 5.97 -13.96
C LYS A 18 36.01 4.57 -13.82
N LEU A 19 36.67 4.11 -14.89
CA LEU A 19 37.56 2.95 -14.81
C LEU A 19 38.78 3.36 -13.97
N ILE A 20 38.96 2.70 -12.84
CA ILE A 20 40.02 3.02 -11.88
C ILE A 20 41.28 2.24 -12.22
N GLU A 21 41.13 0.93 -12.36
CA GLU A 21 42.22 0.04 -12.71
C GLU A 21 41.70 -1.17 -13.48
N THR A 22 42.61 -1.82 -14.20
CA THR A 22 42.33 -3.04 -14.94
C THR A 22 43.57 -3.93 -14.95
N ASN A 23 43.36 -5.24 -14.93
CA ASN A 23 44.40 -6.23 -15.17
C ASN A 23 43.83 -7.38 -16.02
N ARG A 24 44.47 -8.55 -16.02
CA ARG A 24 44.03 -9.71 -16.82
C ARG A 24 42.81 -10.44 -16.23
N GLU A 25 42.39 -10.12 -15.03
CA GLU A 25 41.34 -10.81 -14.28
C GLU A 25 40.13 -9.92 -14.02
N TYR A 26 40.36 -8.65 -13.70
CA TYR A 26 39.27 -7.74 -13.39
C TYR A 26 39.49 -6.32 -13.89
N ALA A 27 38.38 -5.60 -14.04
CA ALA A 27 38.31 -4.16 -14.14
C ALA A 27 37.59 -3.60 -12.91
N GLN A 28 38.18 -2.61 -12.24
CA GLN A 28 37.52 -1.87 -11.17
C GLN A 28 36.89 -0.60 -11.73
N VAL A 29 35.60 -0.44 -11.52
CA VAL A 29 34.85 0.75 -11.92
C VAL A 29 34.25 1.39 -10.67
N ASP A 30 34.58 2.66 -10.42
CA ASP A 30 33.92 3.45 -9.40
C ASP A 30 32.89 4.35 -10.09
N ALA A 31 31.71 4.51 -9.49
CA ALA A 31 30.66 5.39 -9.99
C ALA A 31 30.12 6.28 -8.87
N GLN A 32 29.85 7.54 -9.18
CA GLN A 32 29.29 8.48 -8.21
C GLN A 32 28.43 9.54 -8.87
N GLY A 33 27.46 10.05 -8.11
CA GLY A 33 26.65 11.19 -8.50
C GLY A 33 25.30 11.18 -7.80
N VAL A 34 24.34 11.86 -8.40
CA VAL A 34 23.00 12.07 -7.87
C VAL A 34 21.98 11.70 -8.94
N VAL A 35 20.89 11.08 -8.51
CA VAL A 35 19.73 10.79 -9.34
C VAL A 35 18.52 11.48 -8.72
N HIS A 36 17.82 12.27 -9.52
CA HIS A 36 16.53 12.84 -9.20
C HIS A 36 15.45 12.10 -9.98
N GLY A 37 14.38 11.72 -9.30
CA GLY A 37 13.30 10.98 -9.93
C GLY A 37 12.07 10.87 -9.06
N THR A 38 11.22 9.91 -9.38
CA THR A 38 10.01 9.60 -8.62
C THR A 38 10.01 8.13 -8.19
N VAL A 39 9.52 7.90 -6.97
CA VAL A 39 9.23 6.57 -6.42
C VAL A 39 7.86 6.67 -5.75
N ASP A 40 6.92 5.81 -6.16
CA ASP A 40 5.51 5.84 -5.76
C ASP A 40 4.89 7.22 -6.01
N GLY A 41 5.18 7.82 -7.16
CA GLY A 41 4.69 9.16 -7.53
C GLY A 41 5.26 10.34 -6.72
N THR A 42 6.16 10.09 -5.75
CA THR A 42 6.76 11.13 -4.92
C THR A 42 8.19 11.42 -5.33
N THR A 43 8.55 12.71 -5.39
CA THR A 43 9.91 13.14 -5.75
C THR A 43 10.93 12.61 -4.75
N THR A 44 11.97 11.97 -5.28
CA THR A 44 13.11 11.47 -4.51
C THR A 44 14.44 11.98 -5.08
N THR A 45 15.42 12.11 -4.20
CA THR A 45 16.81 12.37 -4.57
C THR A 45 17.68 11.29 -3.94
N ILE A 46 18.50 10.63 -4.77
CA ILE A 46 19.40 9.57 -4.32
C ILE A 46 20.84 9.95 -4.68
N GLU A 47 21.66 10.20 -3.66
CA GLU A 47 23.11 10.31 -3.81
C GLU A 47 23.72 8.91 -3.82
N VAL A 48 24.52 8.61 -4.85
CA VAL A 48 25.08 7.29 -5.10
C VAL A 48 26.59 7.34 -5.08
N LYS A 49 27.20 6.37 -4.38
CA LYS A 49 28.61 5.99 -4.53
C LYS A 49 28.69 4.49 -4.68
N ALA A 50 29.28 4.02 -5.75
CA ALA A 50 29.39 2.61 -6.07
C ALA A 50 30.81 2.24 -6.48
N ARG A 51 31.20 1.02 -6.14
CA ARG A 51 32.41 0.35 -6.62
C ARG A 51 32.03 -1.02 -7.13
N CYS A 52 32.38 -1.29 -8.37
CA CYS A 52 32.10 -2.53 -9.07
C CYS A 52 33.42 -3.20 -9.46
N TYR A 53 33.54 -4.48 -9.18
CA TYR A 53 34.59 -5.32 -9.75
C TYR A 53 33.96 -6.19 -10.82
N PHE A 54 34.40 -6.02 -12.07
CA PHE A 54 33.96 -6.80 -13.21
C PHE A 54 35.02 -7.84 -13.54
N ASP A 55 34.63 -9.12 -13.60
CA ASP A 55 35.50 -10.22 -14.02
C ASP A 55 35.64 -10.20 -15.55
N LEU A 56 36.86 -9.95 -16.04
CA LEU A 56 37.14 -9.82 -17.48
C LEU A 56 37.21 -11.17 -18.19
N ARG A 57 37.51 -12.26 -17.48
CA ARG A 57 37.59 -13.61 -18.08
C ARG A 57 36.20 -14.21 -18.25
N ARG A 58 35.36 -14.03 -17.24
CA ARG A 58 34.00 -14.58 -17.17
C ARG A 58 32.92 -13.57 -17.58
N GLN A 59 33.30 -12.34 -17.89
CA GLN A 59 32.47 -11.26 -18.41
C GLN A 59 31.21 -10.96 -17.58
N HIS A 60 31.35 -10.89 -16.25
CA HIS A 60 30.24 -10.55 -15.36
C HIS A 60 30.69 -9.68 -14.18
N VAL A 61 29.71 -9.07 -13.50
CA VAL A 61 29.95 -8.35 -12.25
C VAL A 61 30.28 -9.35 -11.16
N ARG A 62 31.52 -9.36 -10.67
CA ARG A 62 31.97 -10.19 -9.55
C ARG A 62 31.47 -9.66 -8.22
N SER A 63 31.50 -8.34 -8.04
CA SER A 63 30.96 -7.71 -6.84
C SER A 63 30.55 -6.26 -7.06
N LEU A 64 29.64 -5.79 -6.22
CA LEU A 64 29.17 -4.42 -6.17
C LEU A 64 29.10 -3.97 -4.71
N GLN A 65 29.79 -2.88 -4.39
CA GLN A 65 29.57 -2.11 -3.17
C GLN A 65 28.82 -0.84 -3.55
N LEU A 66 27.71 -0.57 -2.89
CA LEU A 66 26.86 0.59 -3.16
C LEU A 66 26.50 1.28 -1.84
N VAL A 67 26.71 2.57 -1.79
CA VAL A 67 26.14 3.47 -0.77
C VAL A 67 25.14 4.36 -1.49
N ALA A 68 23.89 4.30 -1.06
CA ALA A 68 22.80 5.11 -1.56
C ALA A 68 22.21 5.91 -0.40
N LYS A 69 22.29 7.24 -0.47
CA LYS A 69 21.61 8.13 0.47
C LYS A 69 20.37 8.67 -0.22
N GLU A 70 19.21 8.30 0.29
CA GLU A 70 17.92 8.71 -0.25
C GLU A 70 17.29 9.78 0.63
N LYS A 71 16.75 10.81 -0.03
CA LYS A 71 15.85 11.78 0.56
C LYS A 71 14.57 11.86 -0.27
N ARG A 72 13.46 11.41 0.30
CA ARG A 72 12.12 11.40 -0.30
C ARG A 72 11.12 12.00 0.68
N SER A 73 10.30 12.93 0.19
CA SER A 73 9.18 13.46 0.97
C SER A 73 8.13 12.37 1.23
N PRO A 74 7.32 12.48 2.30
CA PRO A 74 6.13 11.63 2.41
C PRO A 74 5.17 11.90 1.24
N GLY A 75 4.59 10.83 0.73
CA GLY A 75 3.54 10.84 -0.30
C GLY A 75 2.18 10.50 0.29
N GLU A 76 1.17 10.42 -0.58
CA GLU A 76 -0.20 10.08 -0.16
C GLU A 76 -0.33 8.66 0.40
N VAL A 77 0.50 7.71 -0.05
CA VAL A 77 0.43 6.30 0.37
C VAL A 77 1.77 5.76 0.87
N THR A 78 2.78 6.61 0.98
CA THR A 78 4.15 6.21 1.33
C THR A 78 4.78 7.15 2.35
N PRO A 79 5.46 6.62 3.39
CA PRO A 79 6.21 7.46 4.31
C PRO A 79 7.38 8.15 3.59
N GLY A 80 7.79 9.29 4.14
CA GLY A 80 9.03 9.94 3.73
C GLY A 80 10.24 9.08 4.09
N VAL A 81 11.32 9.22 3.35
CA VAL A 81 12.58 8.52 3.58
C VAL A 81 13.70 9.54 3.73
N ASP A 82 14.45 9.44 4.82
CA ASP A 82 15.76 10.07 4.98
C ASP A 82 16.70 9.00 5.54
N ALA A 83 17.38 8.29 4.63
CA ALA A 83 18.12 7.09 4.98
C ALA A 83 19.38 6.89 4.13
N VAL A 84 20.34 6.16 4.70
CA VAL A 84 21.55 5.72 4.01
C VAL A 84 21.56 4.20 3.96
N ALA A 85 21.41 3.64 2.77
CA ALA A 85 21.56 2.22 2.50
C ALA A 85 23.01 1.90 2.11
N LYS A 86 23.56 0.83 2.68
CA LYS A 86 24.84 0.24 2.29
C LYS A 86 24.59 -1.17 1.81
N VAL A 87 24.91 -1.44 0.56
CA VAL A 87 24.67 -2.71 -0.12
C VAL A 87 26.01 -3.29 -0.54
N SER A 88 26.23 -4.58 -0.24
CA SER A 88 27.38 -5.35 -0.71
C SER A 88 26.85 -6.60 -1.39
N VAL A 89 27.18 -6.77 -2.66
CA VAL A 89 26.79 -7.90 -3.49
C VAL A 89 28.06 -8.64 -3.90
N GLN A 90 28.06 -9.96 -3.73
CA GLN A 90 29.04 -10.86 -4.30
C GLN A 90 28.30 -11.81 -5.24
N CYS A 91 28.82 -11.95 -6.46
CA CYS A 91 28.24 -12.82 -7.47
C CYS A 91 29.19 -13.99 -7.70
N GLU A 92 28.74 -15.19 -7.35
CA GLU A 92 29.46 -16.42 -7.63
C GLU A 92 28.70 -17.22 -8.70
N PRO A 93 29.34 -17.52 -9.84
CA PRO A 93 28.68 -18.27 -10.89
C PRO A 93 28.37 -19.69 -10.42
N LEU A 94 27.12 -20.11 -10.60
CA LEU A 94 26.71 -21.49 -10.42
C LEU A 94 27.12 -22.31 -11.64
N SER A 95 27.64 -23.52 -11.43
CA SER A 95 27.95 -24.46 -12.51
C SER A 95 26.70 -25.01 -13.20
N ARG A 96 25.57 -25.04 -12.48
CA ARG A 96 24.25 -25.43 -13.00
C ARG A 96 23.14 -24.80 -12.15
N ALA A 97 22.05 -24.40 -12.79
CA ALA A 97 20.84 -23.90 -12.13
C ALA A 97 19.67 -24.87 -12.34
N ASP A 98 19.50 -25.85 -11.45
CA ASP A 98 18.50 -26.92 -11.60
C ASP A 98 17.04 -26.43 -11.59
N ARG A 99 16.78 -25.23 -11.03
CA ARG A 99 15.44 -24.65 -10.84
C ARG A 99 14.88 -23.88 -12.04
N LEU A 100 15.73 -23.50 -13.01
CA LEU A 100 15.34 -22.71 -14.18
C LEU A 100 15.67 -23.45 -15.49
N ALA A 101 15.48 -24.77 -15.52
CA ALA A 101 15.60 -25.52 -16.76
C ALA A 101 14.58 -25.02 -17.80
N ASP A 102 14.92 -25.08 -19.08
CA ASP A 102 14.08 -24.57 -20.18
C ASP A 102 12.63 -25.09 -20.15
N ARG A 103 12.45 -26.35 -19.71
CA ARG A 103 11.12 -26.94 -19.49
C ARG A 103 10.27 -26.18 -18.47
N VAL A 104 10.89 -25.66 -17.41
CA VAL A 104 10.22 -24.87 -16.36
C VAL A 104 9.89 -23.49 -16.91
N VAL A 105 10.83 -22.86 -17.61
CA VAL A 105 10.61 -21.56 -18.26
C VAL A 105 9.48 -21.64 -19.29
N ALA A 106 9.42 -22.72 -20.07
CA ALA A 106 8.33 -22.96 -21.04
C ALA A 106 6.95 -23.10 -20.36
N THR A 107 6.88 -23.60 -19.12
CA THR A 107 5.64 -23.64 -18.32
C THR A 107 5.27 -22.30 -17.69
N MET A 108 6.20 -21.34 -17.63
CA MET A 108 5.97 -20.00 -17.08
C MET A 108 5.46 -19.00 -18.14
N ALA A 109 5.17 -19.45 -19.36
CA ALA A 109 4.65 -18.60 -20.42
C ALA A 109 3.22 -18.12 -20.08
N GLY A 110 3.09 -16.85 -19.72
CA GLY A 110 1.80 -16.21 -19.49
C GLY A 110 1.92 -14.95 -18.64
N GLU A 111 0.97 -14.05 -18.77
CA GLU A 111 0.80 -13.00 -17.77
C GLU A 111 0.33 -13.64 -16.45
N PRO A 112 0.88 -13.24 -15.30
CA PRO A 112 0.40 -13.74 -14.01
C PRO A 112 -1.09 -13.40 -13.87
N SER A 113 -1.88 -14.35 -13.37
CA SER A 113 -3.29 -14.10 -13.10
C SER A 113 -3.46 -12.98 -12.07
N ALA A 114 -4.61 -12.31 -12.08
CA ALA A 114 -4.92 -11.30 -11.08
C ALA A 114 -4.76 -11.82 -9.64
N ASP A 115 -5.11 -13.09 -9.40
CA ASP A 115 -4.93 -13.74 -8.10
C ASP A 115 -3.46 -13.95 -7.73
N ALA A 116 -2.61 -14.31 -8.68
CA ALA A 116 -1.17 -14.45 -8.46
C ALA A 116 -0.48 -13.10 -8.14
N MET A 117 -1.13 -11.99 -8.49
CA MET A 117 -0.64 -10.63 -8.25
C MET A 117 -1.14 -10.01 -6.95
N ARG A 118 -1.97 -10.72 -6.17
CA ARG A 118 -2.46 -10.22 -4.88
C ARG A 118 -1.34 -10.22 -3.83
N LEU A 119 -1.44 -9.27 -2.91
CA LEU A 119 -0.51 -9.09 -1.81
C LEU A 119 -1.11 -9.68 -0.54
N SER A 120 -0.32 -10.47 0.18
CA SER A 120 -0.67 -11.01 1.48
C SER A 120 -0.16 -10.05 2.56
N PHE A 121 -1.06 -9.58 3.41
CA PHE A 121 -0.77 -8.71 4.54
C PHE A 121 -1.15 -9.41 5.85
N ALA A 122 -0.18 -9.46 6.76
CA ALA A 122 -0.38 -9.91 8.13
C ALA A 122 -0.13 -8.71 9.08
N PRO A 123 -1.18 -8.17 9.73
CA PRO A 123 -1.05 -7.03 10.64
C PRO A 123 -0.22 -7.41 11.86
N ARG A 124 0.39 -6.41 12.51
CA ARG A 124 1.15 -6.58 13.76
C ARG A 124 0.35 -7.29 14.86
N ASN A 125 -0.95 -7.06 14.91
CA ASN A 125 -1.85 -7.67 15.89
C ASN A 125 -2.16 -9.16 15.60
N ARG A 126 -1.82 -9.67 14.41
CA ARG A 126 -2.01 -11.05 13.94
C ARG A 126 -3.44 -11.61 14.06
N PHE A 127 -4.45 -10.75 14.18
CA PHE A 127 -5.83 -11.18 14.37
C PHE A 127 -6.53 -11.65 13.10
N TYR A 128 -6.07 -11.14 11.96
CA TYR A 128 -6.61 -11.45 10.66
C TYR A 128 -5.47 -11.59 9.65
N HIS A 129 -5.77 -12.18 8.52
CA HIS A 129 -4.95 -12.14 7.33
C HIS A 129 -5.73 -11.42 6.23
N LEU A 130 -5.03 -10.73 5.34
CA LEU A 130 -5.68 -10.01 4.26
C LEU A 130 -4.90 -10.26 2.96
N LEU A 131 -5.58 -10.87 1.99
CA LEU A 131 -5.12 -10.93 0.61
C LEU A 131 -5.80 -9.80 -0.17
N HIS A 132 -5.07 -8.83 -0.69
CA HIS A 132 -5.65 -7.68 -1.38
C HIS A 132 -4.95 -7.40 -2.71
N ASP A 133 -5.58 -6.63 -3.59
CA ASP A 133 -4.92 -6.18 -4.82
C ASP A 133 -3.80 -5.16 -4.50
N ARG A 134 -2.95 -4.87 -5.50
CA ARG A 134 -1.78 -4.00 -5.35
C ARG A 134 -2.12 -2.51 -5.25
N GLN A 135 -3.39 -2.14 -5.45
CA GLN A 135 -3.83 -0.75 -5.36
C GLN A 135 -4.13 -0.35 -3.92
N TRP A 136 -4.27 -1.32 -3.00
CA TRP A 136 -4.35 -1.06 -1.58
C TRP A 136 -2.95 -0.96 -0.97
N HIS A 137 -2.67 0.19 -0.36
CA HIS A 137 -1.41 0.49 0.31
C HIS A 137 -1.64 0.64 1.81
N VAL A 138 -0.91 -0.14 2.62
CA VAL A 138 -0.93 0.01 4.07
C VAL A 138 -0.16 1.28 4.45
N THR A 139 -0.86 2.27 5.00
CA THR A 139 -0.27 3.54 5.43
C THR A 139 -0.04 3.58 6.94
N SER A 140 -0.75 2.75 7.71
CA SER A 140 -0.55 2.56 9.14
C SER A 140 -0.90 1.13 9.56
N ASP A 141 -0.02 0.49 10.32
CA ASP A 141 -0.24 -0.81 10.98
C ASP A 141 -0.18 -0.60 12.50
N GLY A 142 -1.20 0.08 13.02
CA GLY A 142 -1.33 0.39 14.44
C GLY A 142 -1.75 -0.82 15.26
N LYS A 143 -1.65 -0.71 16.59
CA LYS A 143 -2.07 -1.78 17.51
C LYS A 143 -3.57 -2.07 17.42
N SER A 144 -4.37 -1.00 17.36
CA SER A 144 -5.84 -1.09 17.40
C SER A 144 -6.48 -0.97 16.02
N VAL A 145 -5.88 -0.17 15.13
CA VAL A 145 -6.42 0.11 13.79
C VAL A 145 -5.31 0.03 12.75
N VAL A 146 -5.62 -0.63 11.64
CA VAL A 146 -4.82 -0.61 10.42
C VAL A 146 -5.51 0.30 9.41
N VAL A 147 -4.73 1.16 8.75
CA VAL A 147 -5.22 2.08 7.73
C VAL A 147 -4.59 1.71 6.39
N LEU A 148 -5.43 1.57 5.38
CA LEU A 148 -5.03 1.35 3.99
C LEU A 148 -5.65 2.42 3.10
N ARG A 149 -4.92 2.86 2.08
CA ARG A 149 -5.41 3.77 1.04
C ARG A 149 -5.47 3.05 -0.30
N TYR A 150 -6.56 3.23 -1.02
CA TYR A 150 -6.76 2.68 -2.36
C TYR A 150 -6.33 3.73 -3.40
N LEU A 151 -5.30 3.41 -4.16
CA LEU A 151 -4.71 4.27 -5.18
C LEU A 151 -5.10 3.79 -6.58
N GLN A 152 -5.59 4.70 -7.42
CA GLN A 152 -5.92 4.38 -8.79
C GLN A 152 -5.48 5.50 -9.72
N ALA A 153 -4.60 5.17 -10.67
CA ALA A 153 -4.01 6.14 -11.60
C ALA A 153 -3.32 7.33 -10.92
N GLY A 154 -2.70 7.09 -9.76
CA GLY A 154 -1.94 8.12 -9.01
C GLY A 154 -2.77 8.92 -7.99
N ASP A 155 -4.09 8.74 -7.95
CA ASP A 155 -4.95 9.43 -6.98
C ASP A 155 -5.44 8.49 -5.89
N VAL A 156 -5.57 9.00 -4.66
CA VAL A 156 -6.26 8.28 -3.59
C VAL A 156 -7.76 8.41 -3.80
N VAL A 157 -8.39 7.29 -4.11
CA VAL A 157 -9.82 7.21 -4.42
C VAL A 157 -10.65 6.72 -3.23
N GLY A 158 -9.99 6.17 -2.19
CA GLY A 158 -10.64 5.77 -0.96
C GLY A 158 -9.65 5.36 0.12
N GLN A 159 -10.15 5.25 1.35
CA GLN A 159 -9.41 4.76 2.51
C GLN A 159 -10.21 3.66 3.21
N CYS A 160 -9.53 2.67 3.78
CA CYS A 160 -10.10 1.64 4.63
C CYS A 160 -9.42 1.69 6.00
N ASN A 161 -10.23 1.77 7.05
CA ASN A 161 -9.79 1.58 8.43
C ASN A 161 -10.30 0.21 8.91
N ILE A 162 -9.41 -0.63 9.44
CA ILE A 162 -9.73 -1.97 9.94
C ILE A 162 -9.49 -2.01 11.44
N SER A 163 -10.54 -2.33 12.19
CA SER A 163 -10.51 -2.43 13.66
C SER A 163 -10.95 -3.81 14.10
N VAL A 164 -10.17 -4.45 14.98
CA VAL A 164 -10.56 -5.72 15.61
C VAL A 164 -11.43 -5.42 16.82
N LEU A 165 -12.60 -6.07 16.88
CA LEU A 165 -13.56 -5.88 17.96
C LEU A 165 -13.42 -6.96 19.03
N PRO A 166 -13.89 -6.71 20.26
CA PRO A 166 -13.98 -7.74 21.28
C PRO A 166 -14.77 -8.95 20.81
N VAL A 167 -14.23 -10.13 21.11
CA VAL A 167 -14.85 -11.44 20.88
C VAL A 167 -16.16 -11.49 21.67
N ILE A 168 -17.23 -11.96 21.02
CA ILE A 168 -18.51 -12.20 21.68
C ILE A 168 -18.72 -13.70 21.89
N GLU A 169 -19.57 -14.06 22.85
CA GLU A 169 -19.93 -15.47 23.06
C GLU A 169 -20.48 -16.09 21.78
N LYS A 170 -20.10 -17.33 21.53
CA LYS A 170 -20.57 -18.10 20.38
C LYS A 170 -22.10 -18.10 20.33
N GLY A 171 -22.66 -17.71 19.19
CA GLY A 171 -24.10 -17.62 18.98
C GLY A 171 -24.74 -16.30 19.40
N LYS A 172 -24.03 -15.40 20.11
CA LYS A 172 -24.46 -13.99 20.22
C LYS A 172 -24.14 -13.29 18.91
N GLN A 173 -25.05 -12.45 18.43
CA GLN A 173 -24.88 -11.65 17.22
C GLN A 173 -25.42 -10.24 17.48
N VAL A 174 -24.85 -9.26 16.78
CA VAL A 174 -25.39 -7.89 16.76
C VAL A 174 -26.48 -7.87 15.71
N THR A 175 -27.64 -7.27 15.98
CA THR A 175 -28.67 -7.15 14.94
C THR A 175 -28.27 -6.10 13.91
N LEU A 176 -28.74 -6.24 12.66
CA LEU A 176 -28.50 -5.23 11.62
C LEU A 176 -28.99 -3.83 12.06
N GLU A 177 -30.10 -3.76 12.79
CA GLU A 177 -30.64 -2.51 13.33
C GLU A 177 -29.70 -1.88 14.37
N ALA A 178 -29.20 -2.66 15.34
CA ALA A 178 -28.25 -2.18 16.33
C ALA A 178 -26.94 -1.71 15.68
N PHE A 179 -26.47 -2.42 14.66
CA PHE A 179 -25.29 -1.99 13.89
C PHE A 179 -25.55 -0.68 13.14
N ARG A 180 -26.71 -0.54 12.51
CA ARG A 180 -27.12 0.69 11.82
C ARG A 180 -27.18 1.88 12.78
N ASP A 181 -27.72 1.69 13.97
CA ASP A 181 -27.81 2.74 14.98
C ASP A 181 -26.44 3.15 15.54
N ASP A 182 -25.54 2.19 15.75
CA ASP A 182 -24.15 2.49 16.14
C ASP A 182 -23.40 3.26 15.05
N VAL A 183 -23.61 2.92 13.76
CA VAL A 183 -23.06 3.71 12.63
C VAL A 183 -23.60 5.14 12.64
N ARG A 184 -24.91 5.33 12.84
CA ARG A 184 -25.51 6.68 12.94
C ARG A 184 -24.92 7.47 14.10
N SER A 185 -24.79 6.83 15.27
CA SER A 185 -24.22 7.45 16.46
C SER A 185 -22.76 7.84 16.24
N THR A 186 -21.98 6.99 15.56
CA THR A 186 -20.56 7.22 15.28
C THR A 186 -20.36 8.40 14.33
N LEU A 187 -21.18 8.53 13.29
CA LEU A 187 -21.07 9.62 12.32
C LEU A 187 -21.56 10.97 12.88
N GLY A 188 -22.44 10.97 13.89
CA GLY A 188 -22.90 12.18 14.57
C GLY A 188 -23.39 13.26 13.59
N LYS A 189 -22.72 14.42 13.59
CA LYS A 189 -23.07 15.56 12.73
C LYS A 189 -22.76 15.34 11.24
N SER A 190 -21.87 14.42 10.92
CA SER A 190 -21.49 14.09 9.54
C SER A 190 -22.50 13.15 8.86
N PHE A 191 -23.41 12.55 9.63
CA PHE A 191 -24.47 11.69 9.12
C PHE A 191 -25.44 12.46 8.22
N GLY A 192 -25.72 11.93 7.03
CA GLY A 192 -26.78 12.43 6.15
C GLY A 192 -27.94 11.46 6.05
N ARG A 193 -27.77 10.38 5.27
CA ARG A 193 -28.78 9.34 5.09
C ARG A 193 -28.16 7.98 4.85
N PHE A 194 -28.89 6.94 5.25
CA PHE A 194 -28.60 5.58 4.82
C PHE A 194 -28.89 5.40 3.33
N VAL A 195 -27.99 4.71 2.65
CA VAL A 195 -28.14 4.28 1.25
C VAL A 195 -28.47 2.80 1.20
N LYS A 196 -27.80 2.00 2.04
CA LYS A 196 -27.96 0.55 2.08
C LYS A 196 -27.76 0.04 3.51
N ALA A 197 -28.52 -0.99 3.87
CA ALA A 197 -28.28 -1.81 5.04
C ALA A 197 -28.62 -3.25 4.66
N SER A 198 -27.70 -4.19 4.86
CA SER A 198 -27.93 -5.60 4.52
C SER A 198 -27.07 -6.50 5.39
N GLU A 199 -27.58 -7.70 5.61
CA GLU A 199 -26.89 -8.80 6.29
C GLU A 199 -26.82 -9.98 5.31
N TYR A 200 -25.67 -10.64 5.21
CA TYR A 200 -25.47 -11.80 4.34
C TYR A 200 -24.34 -12.69 4.86
N VAL A 201 -24.34 -13.95 4.44
CA VAL A 201 -23.21 -14.86 4.65
C VAL A 201 -22.34 -14.83 3.40
N ASP A 202 -21.03 -14.62 3.57
CA ASP A 202 -20.09 -14.61 2.46
C ASP A 202 -19.71 -16.04 2.00
N PRO A 203 -19.02 -16.21 0.86
CA PRO A 203 -18.60 -17.55 0.41
C PRO A 203 -17.69 -18.31 1.39
N GLY A 204 -17.05 -17.61 2.33
CA GLY A 204 -16.26 -18.20 3.41
C GLY A 204 -17.09 -18.65 4.62
N GLY A 205 -18.42 -18.49 4.58
CA GLY A 205 -19.32 -18.86 5.66
C GLY A 205 -19.42 -17.83 6.79
N ARG A 206 -18.88 -16.62 6.60
CA ARG A 206 -18.84 -15.58 7.63
C ARG A 206 -20.05 -14.68 7.54
N LEU A 207 -20.54 -14.26 8.70
CA LEU A 207 -21.65 -13.32 8.76
C LEU A 207 -21.15 -11.90 8.53
N VAL A 208 -21.70 -11.21 7.55
CA VAL A 208 -21.31 -9.86 7.18
C VAL A 208 -22.51 -8.92 7.22
N TYR A 209 -22.40 -7.88 8.03
CA TYR A 209 -23.30 -6.73 7.99
C TYR A 209 -22.66 -5.65 7.13
N GLN A 210 -23.43 -5.06 6.22
CA GLN A 210 -23.04 -3.91 5.42
C GLN A 210 -24.01 -2.76 5.69
N VAL A 211 -23.47 -1.59 6.00
CA VAL A 211 -24.23 -0.34 6.09
C VAL A 211 -23.52 0.73 5.26
N GLU A 212 -24.24 1.35 4.34
CA GLU A 212 -23.73 2.43 3.50
C GLU A 212 -24.46 3.73 3.85
N VAL A 213 -23.68 4.78 4.05
CA VAL A 213 -24.16 6.10 4.46
C VAL A 213 -23.56 7.14 3.52
N VAL A 214 -24.36 8.14 3.14
CA VAL A 214 -23.84 9.37 2.57
C VAL A 214 -24.09 10.51 3.54
N GLY A 215 -23.16 11.45 3.58
CA GLY A 215 -23.21 12.62 4.44
C GLY A 215 -22.12 13.59 4.05
N LYS A 216 -21.65 14.39 5.01
CA LYS A 216 -20.69 15.47 4.70
C LYS A 216 -19.65 15.65 5.80
N VAL A 217 -18.44 16.02 5.39
CA VAL A 217 -17.38 16.50 6.27
C VAL A 217 -16.88 17.81 5.68
N THR A 218 -16.99 18.92 6.43
CA THR A 218 -16.55 20.25 5.98
C THR A 218 -17.10 20.59 4.58
N GLU A 219 -18.41 20.41 4.39
CA GLU A 219 -19.14 20.57 3.11
C GLU A 219 -18.79 19.61 1.97
N VAL A 220 -17.77 18.76 2.11
CA VAL A 220 -17.43 17.73 1.12
C VAL A 220 -18.40 16.55 1.25
N PRO A 221 -19.12 16.14 0.18
CA PRO A 221 -19.96 14.95 0.20
C PRO A 221 -19.13 13.68 0.32
N ILE A 222 -19.36 12.93 1.39
CA ILE A 222 -18.65 11.69 1.71
C ILE A 222 -19.61 10.52 1.67
N ARG A 223 -19.11 9.40 1.18
CA ARG A 223 -19.76 8.10 1.25
C ARG A 223 -18.93 7.21 2.16
N TRP A 224 -19.60 6.60 3.14
CA TRP A 224 -19.01 5.59 4.01
C TRP A 224 -19.66 4.24 3.74
N ARG A 225 -18.85 3.19 3.61
CA ARG A 225 -19.31 1.80 3.61
C ARG A 225 -18.73 1.10 4.83
N TYR A 226 -19.60 0.82 5.79
CA TYR A 226 -19.29 0.09 7.01
C TYR A 226 -19.55 -1.39 6.78
N TYR A 227 -18.60 -2.20 7.21
CA TYR A 227 -18.72 -3.65 7.26
C TYR A 227 -18.41 -4.13 8.67
N LEU A 228 -19.23 -5.03 9.19
CA LEU A 228 -18.95 -5.81 10.38
C LEU A 228 -18.90 -7.29 9.95
N ILE A 229 -17.72 -7.89 10.05
CA ILE A 229 -17.50 -9.31 9.75
C ILE A 229 -17.44 -10.05 11.07
N GLY A 230 -18.22 -11.14 11.18
CA GLY A 230 -18.18 -12.05 12.31
C GLY A 230 -17.86 -13.49 11.90
N GLU A 231 -17.01 -14.12 12.70
CA GLU A 231 -16.64 -15.52 12.60
C GLU A 231 -17.49 -16.38 13.55
N ALA A 232 -17.64 -17.67 13.24
CA ALA A 232 -18.42 -18.62 14.02
C ALA A 232 -17.93 -18.81 15.47
N ASP A 233 -16.67 -18.47 15.75
CA ASP A 233 -16.07 -18.50 17.10
C ASP A 233 -16.25 -17.19 17.88
N GLY A 234 -16.95 -16.21 17.32
CA GLY A 234 -17.25 -14.93 17.95
C GLY A 234 -16.22 -13.83 17.70
N ARG A 235 -15.11 -14.11 16.97
CA ARG A 235 -14.18 -13.07 16.50
C ARG A 235 -14.88 -12.16 15.51
N ARG A 236 -14.56 -10.87 15.59
CA ARG A 236 -15.20 -9.84 14.75
C ARG A 236 -14.24 -8.73 14.38
N ALA A 237 -14.46 -8.15 13.21
CA ALA A 237 -13.74 -6.98 12.74
C ALA A 237 -14.70 -5.98 12.09
N ALA A 238 -14.45 -4.70 12.31
CA ALA A 238 -15.11 -3.60 11.62
C ALA A 238 -14.18 -3.05 10.54
N LEU A 239 -14.70 -2.89 9.33
CA LEU A 239 -14.01 -2.23 8.21
C LEU A 239 -14.83 -1.03 7.78
N ILE A 240 -14.19 0.13 7.73
CA ILE A 240 -14.84 1.39 7.36
C ILE A 240 -14.13 1.91 6.12
N PHE A 241 -14.86 1.92 5.00
CA PHE A 241 -14.39 2.51 3.76
C PHE A 241 -14.92 3.93 3.64
N THR A 242 -14.02 4.90 3.45
CA THR A 242 -14.33 6.32 3.30
C THR A 242 -13.87 6.78 1.93
N LEU A 243 -14.77 7.43 1.18
CA LEU A 243 -14.49 8.01 -0.12
C LEU A 243 -15.33 9.26 -0.36
N GLU A 244 -14.80 10.20 -1.16
CA GLU A 244 -15.64 11.28 -1.69
C GLU A 244 -16.70 10.69 -2.62
N GLU A 245 -17.91 11.27 -2.61
CA GLU A 245 -19.00 10.77 -3.44
C GLU A 245 -18.65 10.81 -4.94
N SER A 246 -17.83 11.79 -5.36
CA SER A 246 -17.29 11.94 -6.72
C SER A 246 -16.44 10.75 -7.17
N GLN A 247 -15.79 10.03 -6.25
CA GLN A 247 -14.89 8.90 -6.56
C GLN A 247 -15.61 7.55 -6.59
N THR A 248 -16.91 7.49 -6.29
CA THR A 248 -17.67 6.23 -6.18
C THR A 248 -17.57 5.36 -7.44
N ALA A 249 -17.57 5.97 -8.63
CA ALA A 249 -17.44 5.25 -9.89
C ALA A 249 -16.04 4.65 -10.10
N ARG A 250 -14.97 5.35 -9.67
CA ARG A 250 -13.60 4.84 -9.73
C ARG A 250 -13.36 3.77 -8.67
N PHE A 251 -13.90 3.96 -7.47
CA PHE A 251 -13.81 3.00 -6.38
C PHE A 251 -14.61 1.71 -6.65
N ASP A 252 -15.73 1.82 -7.37
CA ASP A 252 -16.56 0.68 -7.82
C ASP A 252 -16.88 -0.28 -6.65
N GLN A 253 -16.44 -1.53 -6.74
CA GLN A 253 -16.59 -2.60 -5.76
C GLN A 253 -15.24 -3.02 -5.18
N ALA A 254 -14.27 -2.11 -5.10
CA ALA A 254 -12.96 -2.38 -4.52
C ALA A 254 -13.05 -2.89 -3.08
N ASP A 255 -14.02 -2.40 -2.30
CA ASP A 255 -14.36 -2.91 -0.96
C ASP A 255 -14.80 -4.39 -0.98
N ARG A 256 -15.62 -4.80 -1.94
CA ARG A 256 -16.05 -6.20 -2.05
C ARG A 256 -14.90 -7.15 -2.40
N ARG A 257 -14.03 -6.72 -3.33
CA ARG A 257 -12.80 -7.46 -3.67
C ARG A 257 -11.81 -7.52 -2.50
N PHE A 258 -11.78 -6.47 -1.68
CA PHE A 258 -10.97 -6.43 -0.46
C PHE A 258 -11.48 -7.41 0.60
N LEU A 259 -12.79 -7.39 0.87
CA LEU A 259 -13.43 -8.26 1.86
C LEU A 259 -13.30 -9.75 1.51
N SER A 260 -13.31 -10.10 0.22
CA SER A 260 -13.16 -11.50 -0.20
C SER A 260 -11.80 -12.11 0.14
N GLY A 261 -10.78 -11.28 0.38
CA GLY A 261 -9.47 -11.73 0.84
C GLY A 261 -9.19 -11.53 2.31
N PHE A 262 -10.12 -10.95 3.07
CA PHE A 262 -10.03 -10.93 4.52
C PHE A 262 -10.16 -12.37 5.02
N ASP A 263 -9.45 -12.75 6.09
CA ASP A 263 -9.58 -14.04 6.75
C ASP A 263 -9.20 -13.97 8.24
N PHE A 264 -9.80 -14.82 9.07
CA PHE A 264 -9.42 -14.99 10.47
C PHE A 264 -8.57 -16.27 10.60
N PRO A 265 -7.24 -16.18 10.79
CA PRO A 265 -6.38 -17.36 10.87
C PRO A 265 -6.80 -18.27 12.04
N ALA A 266 -6.44 -19.55 12.00
CA ALA A 266 -6.80 -20.49 13.06
C ALA A 266 -6.37 -19.99 14.46
N ALA A 267 -7.15 -20.35 15.49
CA ALA A 267 -6.98 -19.85 16.86
C ALA A 267 -5.60 -20.16 17.49
N ASP A 268 -4.86 -21.15 16.97
CA ASP A 268 -3.51 -21.50 17.42
C ASP A 268 -2.43 -20.52 16.95
N GLN A 269 -2.73 -19.73 15.91
CA GLN A 269 -1.83 -18.76 15.30
C GLN A 269 -2.13 -17.31 15.72
N THR A 270 -3.22 -17.09 16.46
CA THR A 270 -3.61 -15.77 16.95
C THR A 270 -2.86 -15.47 18.26
N ALA A 271 -1.90 -14.53 18.23
CA ALA A 271 -1.36 -13.98 19.46
C ALA A 271 -2.45 -13.19 20.20
N LYS A 272 -2.36 -13.13 21.55
CA LYS A 272 -3.19 -12.28 22.43
C LYS A 272 -2.97 -10.78 22.11
N GLY A 273 -3.39 -10.32 20.94
CA GLY A 273 -3.51 -8.90 20.65
C GLY A 273 -4.64 -8.34 21.52
N GLN A 274 -4.54 -7.07 21.87
CA GLN A 274 -5.60 -6.41 22.64
C GLN A 274 -6.61 -5.85 21.63
N PRO A 275 -7.90 -6.23 21.69
CA PRO A 275 -8.91 -5.66 20.80
C PRO A 275 -9.00 -4.14 20.99
N ALA A 276 -9.38 -3.42 19.94
CA ALA A 276 -9.64 -1.99 20.06
C ALA A 276 -10.78 -1.76 21.07
N SER A 277 -10.66 -0.73 21.90
CA SER A 277 -11.79 -0.30 22.73
C SER A 277 -12.89 0.30 21.86
N ALA A 278 -14.15 0.20 22.30
CA ALA A 278 -15.29 0.75 21.56
C ALA A 278 -15.13 2.26 21.26
N ASP A 279 -14.47 3.02 22.14
CA ASP A 279 -14.20 4.45 21.94
C ASP A 279 -13.18 4.72 20.83
N GLN A 280 -12.16 3.86 20.65
CA GLN A 280 -11.17 4.01 19.59
C GLN A 280 -11.74 3.74 18.19
N VAL A 281 -12.77 2.89 18.10
CA VAL A 281 -13.47 2.61 16.85
C VAL A 281 -14.39 3.77 16.47
N ARG A 282 -14.98 4.44 17.47
CA ARG A 282 -15.87 5.60 17.28
C ARG A 282 -15.13 6.84 16.78
N ASP A 283 -14.00 7.18 17.40
CA ASP A 283 -13.26 8.42 17.08
C ASP A 283 -12.74 8.43 15.64
N GLN A 284 -12.27 7.28 15.14
CA GLN A 284 -11.70 7.18 13.79
C GLN A 284 -12.74 7.20 12.66
N GLY A 285 -14.00 6.86 12.95
CA GLY A 285 -15.10 6.92 11.98
C GLY A 285 -15.58 8.34 11.70
N SER A 286 -15.48 9.24 12.69
CA SER A 286 -15.86 10.66 12.59
C SER A 286 -14.71 11.58 12.17
N GLU A 287 -13.46 11.22 12.49
CA GLU A 287 -12.31 12.12 12.37
C GLU A 287 -11.38 11.81 11.21
N SER A 288 -11.61 10.74 10.44
CA SER A 288 -10.81 10.46 9.23
C SER A 288 -11.18 11.48 8.13
N PRO A 289 -10.30 12.45 7.81
CA PRO A 289 -10.59 13.38 6.72
C PRO A 289 -10.67 12.60 5.41
N PRO A 290 -11.48 13.05 4.44
CA PRO A 290 -11.42 12.50 3.09
C PRO A 290 -9.99 12.53 2.56
N PRO A 291 -9.59 11.60 1.67
CA PRO A 291 -8.35 11.75 0.93
C PRO A 291 -8.36 13.13 0.25
N GLY A 292 -7.36 13.96 0.54
CA GLY A 292 -7.37 15.36 0.13
C GLY A 292 -7.35 15.52 -1.40
N PRO A 293 -7.94 16.60 -1.94
CA PRO A 293 -7.90 16.86 -3.37
C PRO A 293 -6.45 17.13 -3.83
N LEU A 294 -6.11 16.65 -5.02
CA LEU A 294 -4.83 16.97 -5.65
C LEU A 294 -4.64 18.48 -5.69
N ALA A 295 -3.50 18.94 -5.17
CA ALA A 295 -3.02 20.28 -5.47
C ALA A 295 -2.85 20.38 -7.00
N THR A 296 -3.80 21.03 -7.67
CA THR A 296 -3.71 21.33 -9.10
C THR A 296 -2.37 22.02 -9.35
N ARG A 297 -1.49 21.32 -10.09
CA ARG A 297 -0.22 21.80 -10.60
C ARG A 297 -0.47 23.13 -11.32
N ARG A 298 -0.18 24.26 -10.64
CA ARG A 298 -0.16 25.58 -11.28
C ARG A 298 0.90 25.54 -12.37
N GLU A 299 0.46 25.44 -13.62
CA GLU A 299 1.24 25.86 -14.78
C GLU A 299 1.56 27.35 -14.60
N ARG A 300 2.79 27.68 -14.18
CA ARG A 300 3.32 29.03 -14.41
C ARG A 300 3.70 29.10 -15.88
N GLY A 301 2.71 29.43 -16.71
CA GLY A 301 2.95 30.01 -18.02
C GLY A 301 3.69 31.34 -17.83
N GLY A 302 4.98 31.35 -18.16
CA GLY A 302 5.77 32.57 -18.26
C GLY A 302 5.34 33.34 -19.50
N SER A 303 4.47 34.33 -19.32
CA SER A 303 4.24 35.38 -20.30
C SER A 303 5.41 36.36 -20.25
N GLY A 304 6.42 36.14 -21.09
CA GLY A 304 7.46 37.12 -21.37
C GLY A 304 6.91 38.22 -22.29
N SER A 305 6.60 39.38 -21.72
CA SER A 305 6.33 40.59 -22.50
C SER A 305 7.64 41.14 -23.06
N MET A 306 7.81 41.06 -24.38
CA MET A 306 8.71 41.93 -25.13
C MET A 306 8.14 43.35 -25.11
N SER A 307 8.85 44.28 -24.50
CA SER A 307 8.71 45.71 -24.82
C SER A 307 9.93 46.15 -25.62
N ARG A 308 9.67 46.64 -26.84
CA ARG A 308 10.63 47.35 -27.68
C ARG A 308 10.61 48.83 -27.29
N ARG A 309 11.76 49.35 -26.89
CA ARG A 309 12.44 50.57 -27.36
C ARG A 309 13.35 51.11 -26.26
#